data_AF-A0A8H8MFY0-F1
#
_entry.id   AF-A0A8H8MFY0-F1
#
_cell.length_a   1.000
_cell.length_b   1.000
_cell.length_c   1.000
_cell.angle_alpha   90.00
_cell.angle_beta   90.00
_cell.angle_gamma   90.00
#
_symmetry.space_group_name_H-M   'P 1'
#
loop_
_entity.id
_entity.type
_entity.pdbx_description
1 polymer ?
#
loop_
_entity_poly.entity_id
_entity_poly.type
_entity_poly.pdbx_seq_one_letter_code
_entity_poly.pdbx_strand_id
1 'polypeptide(L)'
;MLRHTRPRARSRYRTGTKTPSRTVVMPLDSSMRQLPKRILVLISVNRVTDKCPTPRDNLEPYFSRADVQKALHFDNFGNWSQCSNNPVFVNNTDNSNYSETLFPDLLTQFPKGFSLWHGLIDSILLSEGTRITIQNLTWGGYQGFQKPITTPWSVNGTKHGLYHTERKLTYIEFDNAGHMIPQDQPEAALHAFKWVLNGGAL
;
A
#
# COMPACT_ATOMS: atom_id res chain seq x y z
N MET A 1 30.39 42.80 63.03
CA MET A 1 29.72 43.11 61.74
C MET A 1 29.87 41.91 60.82
N LEU A 2 28.74 41.42 60.31
CA LEU A 2 28.59 40.14 59.63
C LEU A 2 29.31 40.07 58.27
N ARG A 3 29.90 38.91 57.99
CA ARG A 3 30.32 38.46 56.66
C ARG A 3 29.07 38.20 55.79
N HIS A 4 29.06 38.70 54.56
CA HIS A 4 28.09 38.29 53.55
C HIS A 4 28.79 37.97 52.23
N THR A 5 28.88 36.68 51.96
CA THR A 5 29.37 36.06 50.73
C THR A 5 28.29 36.15 49.64
N ARG A 6 28.61 36.75 48.48
CA ARG A 6 27.78 36.69 47.26
C ARG A 6 28.19 35.45 46.43
N PRO A 7 27.27 34.54 46.06
CA PRO A 7 27.59 33.45 45.15
C PRO A 7 27.49 33.90 43.68
N ARG A 8 28.50 33.51 42.88
CA ARG A 8 28.44 33.51 41.40
C ARG A 8 27.42 32.48 40.94
N ALA A 9 26.39 32.92 40.19
CA ALA A 9 25.50 32.01 39.48
C ALA A 9 26.20 31.51 38.20
N ARG A 10 26.50 30.21 38.16
CA ARG A 10 26.91 29.48 36.95
C ARG A 10 25.67 29.23 36.07
N SER A 11 25.79 29.54 34.78
CA SER A 11 24.88 29.08 33.73
C SER A 11 24.78 27.55 33.75
N ARG A 12 23.59 27.01 34.02
CA ARG A 12 23.29 25.59 33.83
C ARG A 12 22.56 25.42 32.50
N TYR A 13 23.29 24.89 31.53
CA TYR A 13 22.74 24.20 30.37
C TYR A 13 21.76 23.12 30.87
N ARG A 14 20.47 23.25 30.56
CA ARG A 14 19.47 22.22 30.84
C ARG A 14 19.47 21.26 29.65
N THR A 15 20.07 20.09 29.82
CA THR A 15 19.99 18.97 28.89
C THR A 15 18.53 18.49 28.84
N GLY A 16 17.82 18.84 27.77
CA GLY A 16 16.53 18.27 27.44
C GLY A 16 16.72 16.86 26.88
N THR A 17 16.33 15.85 27.65
CA THR A 17 16.23 14.47 27.17
C THR A 17 15.12 14.40 26.12
N LYS A 18 15.49 14.19 24.85
CA LYS A 18 14.53 13.84 23.78
C LYS A 18 13.90 12.49 24.12
N THR A 19 12.59 12.48 24.36
CA THR A 19 11.78 11.27 24.35
C THR A 19 11.82 10.69 22.93
N PRO A 20 12.19 9.41 22.73
CA PRO A 20 12.21 8.81 21.41
C PRO A 20 10.77 8.61 20.93
N SER A 21 10.49 9.00 19.68
CA SER A 21 9.26 8.66 18.99
C SER A 21 9.15 7.14 18.94
N ARG A 22 8.18 6.56 19.67
CA ARG A 22 7.93 5.12 19.64
C ARG A 22 7.14 4.82 18.36
N THR A 23 7.84 4.39 17.32
CA THR A 23 7.22 3.64 16.22
C THR A 23 6.68 2.34 16.80
N VAL A 24 5.35 2.19 16.84
CA VAL A 24 4.72 0.91 17.16
C VAL A 24 4.88 0.01 15.94
N VAL A 25 5.92 -0.82 15.95
CA VAL A 25 6.02 -1.96 15.04
C VAL A 25 5.15 -3.05 15.65
N MET A 26 3.98 -3.32 15.07
CA MET A 26 3.22 -4.52 15.42
C MET A 26 4.12 -5.75 15.19
N PRO A 27 4.33 -6.61 16.19
CA PRO A 27 5.10 -7.83 16.00
C PRO A 27 4.36 -8.70 14.98
N LEU A 28 5.05 -9.06 13.89
CA LEU A 28 4.55 -10.03 12.91
C LEU A 28 4.31 -11.36 13.63
N ASP A 29 3.03 -11.72 13.82
CA ASP A 29 2.62 -13.03 14.29
C ASP A 29 3.16 -14.12 13.33
N SER A 30 3.62 -15.22 13.92
CA SER A 30 4.02 -16.47 13.26
C SER A 30 3.02 -16.98 12.22
N SER A 31 1.73 -16.64 12.33
CA SER A 31 0.67 -16.97 11.36
C SER A 31 0.84 -16.30 9.99
N MET A 32 1.54 -15.16 9.90
CA MET A 32 1.77 -14.47 8.62
C MET A 32 2.85 -15.12 7.75
N ARG A 33 3.64 -16.07 8.28
CA ARG A 33 4.69 -16.77 7.51
C ARG A 33 4.13 -17.79 6.49
N GLN A 34 2.85 -18.13 6.58
CA GLN A 34 2.20 -19.12 5.72
C GLN A 34 1.37 -18.52 4.59
N LEU A 35 1.26 -17.18 4.51
CA LEU A 35 0.56 -16.55 3.40
C LEU A 35 1.35 -16.81 2.10
N PRO A 36 0.70 -17.28 1.01
CA PRO A 36 1.36 -17.37 -0.27
C PRO A 36 1.85 -15.97 -0.67
N LYS A 37 3.15 -15.84 -0.97
CA LYS A 37 3.87 -14.60 -1.29
C LYS A 37 3.35 -13.96 -2.60
N ARG A 38 2.15 -13.39 -2.56
CA ARG A 38 1.47 -12.72 -3.66
C ARG A 38 0.77 -11.49 -3.12
N ILE A 39 1.48 -10.41 -2.81
CA ILE A 39 0.81 -9.15 -2.42
C ILE A 39 1.61 -7.95 -2.92
N LEU A 40 0.95 -7.11 -3.72
CA LEU A 40 0.97 -5.67 -3.50
C LEU A 40 -0.41 -5.11 -3.88
N VAL A 41 -1.04 -4.40 -2.94
CA VAL A 41 -2.28 -3.63 -3.13
C VAL A 41 -1.91 -2.17 -2.84
N LEU A 42 -2.22 -1.26 -3.75
CA LEU A 42 -2.03 0.18 -3.56
C LEU A 42 -3.38 0.85 -3.26
N ILE A 43 -3.33 1.94 -2.46
CA ILE A 43 -4.49 2.61 -1.86
C ILE A 43 -4.43 4.13 -2.10
N SER A 44 -5.45 4.73 -2.75
CA SER A 44 -5.73 6.17 -2.92
C SER A 44 -7.06 6.41 -3.69
N VAL A 45 -7.70 7.57 -3.51
CA VAL A 45 -9.14 7.86 -3.74
C VAL A 45 -9.50 8.29 -5.18
N ASN A 46 -8.58 8.33 -6.15
CA ASN A 46 -8.87 9.00 -7.42
C ASN A 46 -9.51 8.09 -8.48
N ARG A 47 -10.79 8.34 -8.78
CA ARG A 47 -11.53 7.76 -9.91
C ARG A 47 -11.95 8.87 -10.88
N VAL A 48 -11.79 8.66 -12.19
CA VAL A 48 -12.12 9.67 -13.23
C VAL A 48 -13.57 10.17 -13.16
N THR A 49 -14.48 9.35 -12.62
CA THR A 49 -15.91 9.67 -12.52
C THR A 49 -16.33 10.26 -11.18
N ASP A 50 -15.40 10.55 -10.28
CA ASP A 50 -15.74 11.13 -8.98
C ASP A 50 -16.39 12.51 -9.14
N LYS A 51 -17.44 12.74 -8.35
CA LYS A 51 -18.16 14.02 -8.32
C LYS A 51 -17.93 14.69 -6.98
N CYS A 52 -17.59 15.98 -7.02
CA CYS A 52 -17.54 16.81 -5.82
C CYS A 52 -18.97 17.03 -5.26
N PRO A 53 -19.15 17.06 -3.92
CA PRO A 53 -18.12 16.85 -2.90
C PRO A 53 -17.73 15.37 -2.77
N THR A 54 -16.45 15.09 -2.52
CA THR A 54 -15.97 13.74 -2.26
C THR A 54 -16.70 13.16 -1.03
N PRO A 55 -17.00 11.84 -1.01
CA PRO A 55 -17.57 11.21 0.17
C PRO A 55 -16.71 11.54 1.40
N ARG A 56 -17.37 11.95 2.49
CA ARG A 56 -16.68 12.35 3.71
C ARG A 56 -16.05 11.11 4.34
N ASP A 57 -14.73 11.01 4.24
CA ASP A 57 -13.97 10.01 4.97
C ASP A 57 -13.94 10.40 6.47
N ASN A 58 -14.41 9.48 7.34
CA ASN A 58 -14.47 9.69 8.78
C ASN A 58 -13.33 8.99 9.54
N LEU A 59 -12.34 8.43 8.84
CA LEU A 59 -11.23 7.71 9.45
C LEU A 59 -10.43 8.61 10.41
N GLU A 60 -10.10 9.84 10.00
CA GLU A 60 -9.35 10.77 10.86
C GLU A 60 -10.02 11.11 12.19
N PRO A 61 -11.28 11.58 12.23
CA PRO A 61 -11.95 11.83 13.49
C PRO A 61 -12.19 10.54 14.30
N TYR A 62 -12.40 9.39 13.65
CA TYR A 62 -12.59 8.12 14.34
C TYR A 62 -11.32 7.65 15.06
N PHE A 63 -10.18 7.60 14.37
CA PHE A 63 -8.90 7.18 14.95
C PHE A 63 -8.29 8.21 15.91
N SER A 64 -8.78 9.45 15.91
CA SER A 64 -8.40 10.48 16.89
C SER A 64 -9.14 10.35 18.24
N ARG A 65 -10.13 9.45 18.37
CA ARG A 65 -10.87 9.27 19.63
C ARG A 65 -10.04 8.53 20.68
N ALA A 66 -9.93 9.08 21.89
CA ALA A 66 -9.14 8.49 22.97
C ALA A 66 -9.55 7.05 23.32
N ASP A 67 -10.83 6.70 23.25
CA ASP A 67 -11.31 5.34 23.52
C ASP A 67 -10.90 4.34 22.43
N VAL A 68 -10.90 4.77 21.15
CA VAL A 68 -10.38 3.98 20.03
C VAL A 68 -8.87 3.78 20.16
N GLN A 69 -8.12 4.84 20.47
CA GLN A 69 -6.66 4.75 20.68
C GLN A 69 -6.30 3.81 21.82
N LYS A 70 -7.08 3.86 22.91
CA LYS A 70 -6.95 2.95 24.05
C LYS A 70 -7.24 1.50 23.68
N ALA A 71 -8.32 1.25 22.95
CA ALA A 71 -8.69 -0.08 22.49
C ALA A 71 -7.63 -0.69 21.54
N LEU A 72 -6.94 0.15 20.76
CA LEU A 72 -5.88 -0.25 19.83
C LEU A 72 -4.46 -0.17 20.44
N HIS A 73 -4.35 0.13 21.73
CA HIS A 73 -3.09 0.18 22.48
C HIS A 73 -2.08 1.26 22.04
N PHE A 74 -2.56 2.41 21.56
CA PHE A 74 -1.76 3.60 21.28
C PHE A 74 -2.29 4.85 22.01
N ASP A 75 -2.48 4.73 23.33
CA ASP A 75 -2.99 5.79 24.19
C ASP A 75 -2.27 7.15 24.04
N ASN A 76 -3.04 8.23 24.07
CA ASN A 76 -2.57 9.62 24.03
C ASN A 76 -1.80 10.00 22.74
N PHE A 77 -2.13 9.37 21.61
CA PHE A 77 -1.56 9.71 20.31
C PHE A 77 -2.07 11.06 19.78
N GLY A 78 -3.31 11.43 20.15
CA GLY A 78 -3.90 12.71 19.77
C GLY A 78 -4.53 12.65 18.37
N ASN A 79 -4.31 13.68 17.54
CA ASN A 79 -4.89 13.71 16.21
C ASN A 79 -4.18 12.72 15.28
N TRP A 80 -4.93 11.76 14.75
CA TRP A 80 -4.46 10.82 13.74
C TRP A 80 -4.74 11.37 12.35
N SER A 81 -3.83 11.10 11.41
CA SER A 81 -4.02 11.36 9.98
C SER A 81 -3.57 10.17 9.16
N GLN A 82 -4.24 9.94 8.03
CA GLN A 82 -3.96 8.82 7.14
C GLN A 82 -2.59 8.94 6.48
N CYS A 83 -2.18 10.16 6.13
CA CYS A 83 -0.92 10.46 5.47
C CYS A 83 -0.08 11.39 6.33
N SER A 84 1.22 11.11 6.44
CA SER A 84 2.15 11.98 7.18
C SER A 84 2.43 13.25 6.38
N ASN A 85 2.30 14.41 7.04
CA ASN A 85 2.82 15.69 6.51
C ASN A 85 4.35 15.80 6.63
N ASN A 86 4.98 14.93 7.42
CA ASN A 86 6.43 14.85 7.52
C ASN A 86 6.99 13.90 6.45
N PRO A 87 8.13 14.24 5.82
CA PRO A 87 8.84 13.33 4.92
C PRO A 87 9.10 11.97 5.54
N VAL A 88 8.78 10.90 4.79
CA VAL A 88 9.08 9.51 5.19
C VAL A 88 10.48 9.07 4.75
N PHE A 89 11.04 9.76 3.75
CA PHE A 89 12.39 9.49 3.24
C PHE A 89 13.43 10.41 3.91
N VAL A 90 14.63 9.87 4.12
CA VAL A 90 15.77 10.65 4.60
C VAL A 90 16.05 11.76 3.59
N ASN A 91 16.20 13.00 4.07
CA ASN A 91 16.37 14.20 3.24
C ASN A 91 15.23 14.45 2.23
N ASN A 92 14.05 13.85 2.43
CA ASN A 92 12.89 13.97 1.53
C ASN A 92 13.17 13.49 0.09
N THR A 93 14.08 12.51 -0.09
CA THR A 93 14.42 11.96 -1.40
C THR A 93 14.44 10.44 -1.35
N ASP A 94 13.70 9.81 -2.27
CA ASP A 94 13.85 8.40 -2.59
C ASP A 94 14.94 8.22 -3.64
N ASN A 95 15.97 7.44 -3.31
CA ASN A 95 17.08 7.09 -4.21
C ASN A 95 17.08 5.60 -4.59
N SER A 96 16.01 4.88 -4.25
CA SER A 96 15.87 3.47 -4.62
C SER A 96 15.63 3.32 -6.12
N ASN A 97 16.09 2.20 -6.68
CA ASN A 97 15.74 1.84 -8.05
C ASN A 97 14.25 1.54 -8.14
N TYR A 98 13.67 1.76 -9.32
CA TYR A 98 12.29 1.41 -9.57
C TYR A 98 12.02 -0.08 -9.34
N SER A 99 10.89 -0.37 -8.69
CA SER A 99 10.59 -1.71 -8.16
C SER A 99 10.44 -2.79 -9.23
N GLU A 100 10.06 -2.44 -10.47
CA GLU A 100 9.92 -3.37 -11.59
C GLU A 100 11.24 -4.04 -11.97
N THR A 101 12.38 -3.44 -11.62
CA THR A 101 13.70 -4.05 -11.82
C THR A 101 13.88 -5.34 -11.02
N LEU A 102 13.10 -5.53 -9.95
CA LEU A 102 13.11 -6.75 -9.14
C LEU A 102 12.24 -7.87 -9.72
N PHE A 103 11.31 -7.55 -10.63
CA PHE A 103 10.28 -8.50 -11.06
C PHE A 103 10.83 -9.77 -11.73
N PRO A 104 11.84 -9.73 -12.61
CA PRO A 104 12.36 -10.93 -13.25
C PRO A 104 12.88 -11.93 -12.21
N ASP A 105 13.65 -11.44 -11.23
CA ASP A 105 14.21 -12.26 -10.15
C ASP A 105 13.10 -12.79 -9.22
N LEU A 106 12.12 -11.96 -8.86
CA LEU A 106 11.01 -12.37 -8.00
C LEU A 106 10.13 -13.45 -8.66
N LEU A 107 9.89 -13.36 -9.98
CA LEU A 107 9.12 -14.37 -10.72
C LEU A 107 9.82 -15.74 -10.77
N THR A 108 11.15 -15.77 -10.73
CA THR A 108 11.89 -17.04 -10.61
C THR A 108 11.76 -17.64 -9.21
N GLN A 109 11.78 -16.79 -8.17
CA GLN A 109 11.79 -17.20 -6.77
C GLN A 109 10.41 -17.54 -6.21
N PHE A 110 9.34 -16.93 -6.74
CA PHE A 110 7.98 -17.18 -6.27
C PHE A 110 7.39 -18.40 -6.99
N PRO A 111 7.21 -19.55 -6.32
CA PRO A 111 6.71 -20.76 -6.97
C PRO A 111 5.28 -20.56 -7.50
N LYS A 112 4.50 -19.73 -6.80
CA LYS A 112 3.16 -19.31 -7.23
C LYS A 112 3.18 -18.03 -8.08
N GLY A 113 4.33 -17.41 -8.38
CA GLY A 113 4.35 -16.11 -9.06
C GLY A 113 3.74 -14.98 -8.22
N PHE A 114 3.42 -13.85 -8.86
CA PHE A 114 2.66 -12.75 -8.23
C PHE A 114 1.69 -12.10 -9.22
N SER A 115 0.72 -11.36 -8.68
CA SER A 115 -0.30 -10.68 -9.46
C SER A 115 -0.22 -9.16 -9.31
N LEU A 116 -0.46 -8.45 -10.40
CA LEU A 116 -0.63 -7.00 -10.46
C LEU A 116 -2.08 -6.69 -10.80
N TRP A 117 -2.71 -5.82 -10.02
CA TRP A 117 -4.12 -5.47 -10.19
C TRP A 117 -4.24 -3.99 -10.53
N HIS A 118 -5.11 -3.65 -11.47
CA HIS A 118 -5.27 -2.26 -11.92
C HIS A 118 -6.73 -1.91 -12.18
N GLY A 119 -7.21 -0.81 -11.57
CA GLY A 119 -8.53 -0.25 -11.87
C GLY A 119 -8.49 0.63 -13.12
N LEU A 120 -9.32 0.33 -14.11
CA LEU A 120 -9.24 0.98 -15.44
C LEU A 120 -9.65 2.45 -15.45
N ILE A 121 -10.17 2.99 -14.35
CA ILE A 121 -10.57 4.40 -14.23
C ILE A 121 -9.80 5.14 -13.13
N ASP A 122 -8.62 4.63 -12.76
CA ASP A 122 -7.62 5.34 -11.97
C ASP A 122 -7.01 6.49 -12.79
N SER A 123 -7.10 7.72 -12.28
CA SER A 123 -6.56 8.92 -12.93
C SER A 123 -5.17 9.34 -12.44
N ILE A 124 -4.66 8.74 -11.36
CA ILE A 124 -3.29 8.95 -10.88
C ILE A 124 -2.35 8.01 -11.60
N LEU A 125 -2.69 6.72 -11.61
CA LEU A 125 -1.90 5.66 -12.24
C LEU A 125 -2.72 5.08 -13.39
N LEU A 126 -2.41 5.49 -14.61
CA LEU A 126 -3.11 4.98 -15.79
C LEU A 126 -2.77 3.50 -16.03
N SER A 127 -3.77 2.71 -16.39
CA SER A 127 -3.61 1.27 -16.68
C SER A 127 -2.61 0.99 -17.81
N GLU A 128 -2.54 1.93 -18.75
CA GLU A 128 -1.64 1.96 -19.89
C GLU A 128 -0.18 2.02 -19.45
N GLY A 129 0.11 2.75 -18.36
CA GLY A 129 1.44 2.78 -17.76
C GLY A 129 1.86 1.39 -17.30
N THR A 130 0.99 0.69 -16.57
CA THR A 130 1.24 -0.69 -16.13
C THR A 130 1.38 -1.65 -17.31
N ARG A 131 0.54 -1.52 -18.34
CA ARG A 131 0.64 -2.32 -19.57
C ARG A 131 1.98 -2.10 -20.28
N ILE A 132 2.43 -0.86 -20.43
CA ILE A 132 3.73 -0.54 -21.04
C ILE A 132 4.87 -1.09 -20.20
N THR A 133 4.83 -0.94 -18.87
CA THR A 133 5.84 -1.49 -17.97
C THR A 133 5.94 -3.00 -18.13
N ILE A 134 4.82 -3.72 -18.15
CA ILE A 134 4.80 -5.17 -18.38
C ILE A 134 5.36 -5.50 -19.77
N GLN A 135 4.97 -4.78 -20.82
CA GLN A 135 5.46 -5.06 -22.17
C GLN A 135 6.95 -4.75 -22.35
N ASN A 136 7.51 -3.82 -21.57
CA ASN A 136 8.93 -3.53 -21.57
C ASN A 136 9.75 -4.53 -20.73
N LEU A 137 9.13 -5.20 -19.76
CA LEU A 137 9.78 -6.15 -18.87
C LEU A 137 10.25 -7.41 -19.62
N THR A 138 11.45 -7.90 -19.31
CA THR A 138 11.95 -9.20 -19.81
C THR A 138 12.03 -10.20 -18.66
N TRP A 139 11.31 -11.32 -18.75
CA TRP A 139 11.32 -12.37 -17.74
C TRP A 139 11.15 -13.75 -18.38
N GLY A 140 11.64 -14.83 -17.77
CA GLY A 140 11.44 -16.18 -18.31
C GLY A 140 11.80 -16.34 -19.80
N GLY A 141 12.83 -15.61 -20.27
CA GLY A 141 13.37 -15.71 -21.63
C GLY A 141 12.74 -14.83 -22.71
N TYR A 142 11.65 -14.10 -22.44
CA TYR A 142 10.99 -13.25 -23.45
C TYR A 142 10.62 -11.87 -22.88
N GLN A 143 10.56 -10.86 -23.75
CA GLN A 143 10.10 -9.52 -23.40
C GLN A 143 8.59 -9.40 -23.56
N GLY A 144 7.91 -8.87 -22.54
CA GLY A 144 6.49 -8.56 -22.58
C GLY A 144 5.59 -9.79 -22.65
N PHE A 145 4.28 -9.61 -22.49
CA PHE A 145 3.34 -10.70 -22.73
C PHE A 145 3.31 -11.07 -24.21
N GLN A 146 3.40 -12.38 -24.50
CA GLN A 146 3.35 -12.88 -25.88
C GLN A 146 1.92 -13.00 -26.41
N LYS A 147 0.92 -12.88 -25.54
CA LYS A 147 -0.50 -12.88 -25.89
C LYS A 147 -1.19 -11.64 -25.31
N PRO A 148 -2.20 -11.09 -26.01
CA PRO A 148 -2.95 -9.95 -25.51
C PRO A 148 -3.79 -10.33 -24.28
N ILE A 149 -4.10 -9.32 -23.45
CA ILE A 149 -4.96 -9.46 -22.27
C ILE A 149 -6.41 -9.52 -22.74
N THR A 150 -6.98 -10.72 -22.87
CA THR A 150 -8.32 -10.92 -23.44
C THR A 150 -9.24 -11.82 -22.62
N THR A 151 -8.74 -12.44 -21.56
CA THR A 151 -9.52 -13.42 -20.79
C THR A 151 -10.48 -12.67 -19.85
N PRO A 152 -11.81 -12.78 -20.03
CA PRO A 152 -12.74 -12.17 -19.07
C PRO A 152 -12.73 -12.94 -17.75
N TRP A 153 -12.97 -12.24 -16.65
CA TRP A 153 -13.23 -12.84 -15.34
C TRP A 153 -14.50 -12.27 -14.72
N SER A 154 -15.15 -13.07 -13.86
CA SER A 154 -16.51 -12.77 -13.40
C SER A 154 -16.79 -13.30 -12.02
N VAL A 155 -17.59 -12.56 -11.26
CA VAL A 155 -18.12 -13.00 -9.98
C VAL A 155 -19.62 -13.20 -10.12
N ASN A 156 -20.11 -14.39 -9.79
CA ASN A 156 -21.53 -14.74 -9.89
C ASN A 156 -22.15 -14.45 -11.28
N GLY A 157 -21.36 -14.65 -12.36
CA GLY A 157 -21.78 -14.40 -13.74
C GLY A 157 -21.67 -12.93 -14.20
N THR A 158 -21.31 -12.00 -13.31
CA THR A 158 -21.08 -10.59 -13.66
C THR A 158 -19.61 -10.38 -14.02
N LYS A 159 -19.33 -9.88 -15.22
CA LYS A 159 -17.96 -9.56 -15.66
C LYS A 159 -17.40 -8.37 -14.86
N HIS A 160 -16.18 -8.52 -14.35
CA HIS A 160 -15.47 -7.45 -13.62
C HIS A 160 -14.20 -6.97 -14.30
N GLY A 161 -13.80 -7.58 -15.41
CA GLY A 161 -12.72 -7.08 -16.25
C GLY A 161 -12.06 -8.17 -17.06
N LEU A 162 -10.78 -7.94 -17.36
CA LEU A 162 -9.94 -8.87 -18.11
C LEU A 162 -8.73 -9.27 -17.26
N TYR A 163 -8.19 -10.45 -17.52
CA TYR A 163 -6.93 -10.86 -16.93
C TYR A 163 -6.09 -11.64 -17.93
N HIS A 164 -4.80 -11.71 -17.64
CA HIS A 164 -3.86 -12.56 -18.36
C HIS A 164 -2.83 -13.13 -17.39
N THR A 165 -2.44 -14.37 -17.62
CA THR A 165 -1.34 -15.00 -16.88
C THR A 165 -0.33 -15.57 -17.85
N GLU A 166 0.93 -15.19 -17.68
CA GLU A 166 2.02 -15.71 -18.49
C GLU A 166 3.30 -15.79 -17.68
N ARG A 167 3.99 -16.93 -17.75
CA ARG A 167 5.29 -17.14 -17.07
C ARG A 167 5.26 -16.67 -15.60
N LYS A 168 4.19 -17.06 -14.89
CA LYS A 168 3.91 -16.77 -13.47
C LYS A 168 3.59 -15.31 -13.11
N LEU A 169 3.53 -14.39 -14.08
CA LEU A 169 2.99 -13.05 -13.86
C LEU A 169 1.50 -13.06 -14.22
N THR A 170 0.64 -12.65 -13.31
CA THR A 170 -0.79 -12.44 -13.58
C THR A 170 -1.11 -10.95 -13.53
N TYR A 171 -1.71 -10.42 -14.59
CA TYR A 171 -2.23 -9.05 -14.61
C TYR A 171 -3.75 -9.09 -14.64
N ILE A 172 -4.39 -8.35 -13.74
CA ILE A 172 -5.86 -8.32 -13.57
C ILE A 172 -6.33 -6.88 -13.69
N GLU A 173 -7.24 -6.65 -14.63
CA GLU A 173 -7.91 -5.38 -14.86
C GLU A 173 -9.30 -5.42 -14.21
N PHE A 174 -9.66 -4.33 -13.55
CA PHE A 174 -10.96 -4.11 -12.94
C PHE A 174 -11.72 -3.02 -13.71
N ASP A 175 -12.74 -3.42 -14.47
CA ASP A 175 -13.66 -2.54 -15.20
C ASP A 175 -14.42 -1.69 -14.18
N ASN A 176 -14.44 -0.36 -14.31
CA ASN A 176 -15.15 0.55 -13.40
C ASN A 176 -14.61 0.61 -11.95
N ALA A 177 -13.35 0.26 -11.71
CA ALA A 177 -12.64 0.57 -10.46
C ALA A 177 -11.56 1.63 -10.69
N GLY A 178 -11.37 2.52 -9.72
CA GLY A 178 -10.27 3.47 -9.66
C GLY A 178 -9.07 2.88 -8.92
N HIS A 179 -8.30 3.77 -8.29
CA HIS A 179 -7.07 3.40 -7.60
C HIS A 179 -7.33 2.52 -6.35
N MET A 180 -8.44 2.72 -5.64
CA MET A 180 -8.90 1.86 -4.54
C MET A 180 -9.80 0.71 -5.02
N ILE A 181 -9.24 -0.31 -5.69
CA ILE A 181 -10.05 -1.44 -6.20
C ILE A 181 -11.00 -2.04 -5.14
N PRO A 182 -10.58 -2.33 -3.88
CA PRO A 182 -11.49 -2.88 -2.87
C PRO A 182 -12.56 -1.90 -2.37
N GLN A 183 -12.36 -0.59 -2.50
CA GLN A 183 -13.37 0.41 -2.14
C GLN A 183 -14.43 0.51 -3.23
N ASP A 184 -14.02 0.48 -4.51
CA ASP A 184 -14.94 0.56 -5.65
C ASP A 184 -15.70 -0.75 -5.87
N GLN A 185 -15.02 -1.89 -5.71
CA GLN A 185 -15.57 -3.22 -6.01
C GLN A 185 -15.17 -4.24 -4.94
N PRO A 186 -15.75 -4.16 -3.72
CA PRO A 186 -15.36 -5.01 -2.60
C PRO A 186 -15.58 -6.50 -2.86
N GLU A 187 -16.68 -6.88 -3.51
CA GLU A 187 -16.97 -8.28 -3.85
C GLU A 187 -15.94 -8.84 -4.85
N ALA A 188 -15.67 -8.08 -5.92
CA ALA A 188 -14.76 -8.47 -6.97
C ALA A 188 -13.31 -8.56 -6.45
N ALA A 189 -12.89 -7.58 -5.64
CA ALA A 189 -11.58 -7.58 -4.99
C ALA A 189 -11.42 -8.77 -4.04
N LEU A 190 -12.44 -9.11 -3.26
CA LEU A 190 -12.42 -10.27 -2.38
C LEU A 190 -12.35 -11.58 -3.17
N HIS A 191 -13.06 -11.68 -4.29
CA HIS A 191 -13.00 -12.85 -5.16
C HIS A 191 -11.59 -13.05 -5.73
N ALA A 192 -11.01 -11.99 -6.32
CA ALA A 192 -9.64 -12.02 -6.83
C ALA A 192 -8.62 -12.34 -5.71
N PHE A 193 -8.85 -11.85 -4.49
CA PHE A 193 -7.99 -12.14 -3.34
C PHE A 193 -8.06 -13.61 -2.93
N LYS A 194 -9.27 -14.19 -2.88
CA LYS A 194 -9.46 -15.63 -2.62
C LYS A 194 -8.77 -16.48 -3.69
N TRP A 195 -8.83 -16.07 -4.96
CA TRP A 195 -8.10 -16.70 -6.04
C TRP A 195 -6.57 -16.63 -5.82
N VAL A 196 -6.04 -15.47 -5.39
CA VAL A 196 -4.62 -15.35 -5.06
C VAL A 196 -4.18 -16.36 -3.98
N LEU A 197 -5.01 -16.57 -2.97
CA LEU A 197 -4.72 -17.49 -1.87
C LEU A 197 -4.82 -18.97 -2.27
N ASN A 198 -5.92 -19.32 -2.95
CA ASN A 198 -6.33 -20.71 -3.15
C ASN A 198 -6.05 -21.24 -4.56
N GLY A 199 -5.74 -20.35 -5.52
CA GLY A 199 -5.75 -20.68 -6.94
C GLY A 199 -7.16 -20.89 -7.47
N GLY A 200 -7.29 -21.66 -8.56
CA GLY A 200 -8.56 -21.95 -9.21
C GLY A 200 -8.90 -20.97 -10.33
N ALA A 201 -10.19 -20.88 -10.66
CA ALA A 201 -10.71 -19.93 -11.63
C ALA A 201 -10.84 -18.53 -11.00
N LEU A 202 -10.56 -17.51 -11.81
CA LEU A 202 -10.83 -16.10 -11.52
C LEU A 202 -12.17 -15.71 -12.14
#